data_AF-A0A7Y4ZU68-F1
#
_entry.id   AF-A0A7Y4ZU68-F1
#
_cell.length_a   1.000
_cell.length_b   1.000
_cell.length_c   1.000
_cell.angle_alpha   90.00
_cell.angle_beta   90.00
_cell.angle_gamma   90.00
#
_symmetry.space_group_name_H-M   'P 1'
#
loop_
_entity.id
_entity.type
_entity.pdbx_description
1 polymer ?
#
loop_
_entity_poly.entity_id
_entity_poly.type
_entity_poly.pdbx_seq_one_letter_code
_entity_poly.pdbx_strand_id
1 'polypeptide(L)'
;MRRIEGHRVTEERMAEAQMARNHLARRLPTLAENPAFFSTFAGLARDAAGLEVAAAKPEAAVPWLRQSARVSALYFGRVAFPEVQAPMQIGDVEIGALASSPPWTEATPFAWIDATWCAMAVADVVSLNWLTNIPESVLMRIAVSLPTRCDEYALGLAETLRAVVTRSGRHGDEMIRTLEAMPPAETASRRLELVDEPALRALVPLLDRDSVGYTESLERLLTSHRAFWGAGGPVVDAPRGLVSLPACALERLARSLGVPQELESPYAPAAIWQAPQAT
;
A
#
# COMPACT_ATOMS: atom_id res chain seq x y z
N MET A 1 -7.79 13.76 22.52
CA MET A 1 -7.60 12.84 21.40
C MET A 1 -8.61 13.18 20.32
N ARG A 2 -8.15 13.57 19.13
CA ARG A 2 -9.06 13.91 18.00
C ARG A 2 -9.53 12.61 17.35
N ARG A 3 -10.75 12.60 16.81
CA ARG A 3 -11.34 11.40 16.18
C ARG A 3 -11.92 11.73 14.81
N ILE A 4 -11.60 10.92 13.81
CA ILE A 4 -12.18 10.98 12.47
C ILE A 4 -13.21 9.87 12.31
N GLU A 5 -14.34 10.16 11.68
CA GLU A 5 -15.37 9.15 11.39
C GLU A 5 -15.08 8.37 10.10
N GLY A 6 -15.34 7.06 10.15
CA GLY A 6 -15.27 6.17 8.99
C GLY A 6 -16.47 6.34 8.05
N HIS A 7 -16.29 6.04 6.77
CA HIS A 7 -17.39 5.91 5.83
C HIS A 7 -18.01 4.51 5.95
N ARG A 8 -19.26 4.41 5.53
CA ARG A 8 -19.97 3.12 5.46
C ARG A 8 -19.86 2.56 4.06
N VAL A 9 -19.79 1.25 3.97
CA VAL A 9 -19.87 0.49 2.72
C VAL A 9 -21.24 -0.19 2.67
N THR A 10 -21.83 -0.34 1.48
CA THR A 10 -23.13 -1.00 1.33
C THR A 10 -23.06 -2.49 1.66
N GLU A 11 -24.18 -3.07 2.08
CA GLU A 11 -24.27 -4.52 2.37
C GLU A 11 -23.90 -5.37 1.14
N GLU A 12 -24.27 -4.91 -0.06
CA GLU A 12 -23.93 -5.57 -1.33
C GLU A 12 -22.41 -5.65 -1.54
N ARG A 13 -21.69 -4.52 -1.38
CA ARG A 13 -20.23 -4.47 -1.50
C ARG A 13 -19.52 -5.30 -0.43
N MET A 14 -20.09 -5.34 0.78
CA MET A 14 -19.61 -6.22 1.85
C MET A 14 -19.75 -7.70 1.46
N ALA A 15 -20.88 -8.09 0.84
CA ALA A 15 -21.12 -9.46 0.39
C ALA A 15 -20.20 -9.87 -0.78
N GLU A 16 -20.00 -8.99 -1.77
CA GLU A 16 -19.09 -9.23 -2.91
C GLU A 16 -17.66 -9.49 -2.44
N ALA A 17 -17.13 -8.63 -1.57
CA ALA A 17 -15.79 -8.83 -1.05
C ALA A 17 -15.69 -10.05 -0.12
N GLN A 18 -16.78 -10.43 0.56
CA GLN A 18 -16.82 -11.66 1.35
C GLN A 18 -16.70 -12.90 0.45
N MET A 19 -17.35 -12.88 -0.73
CA MET A 19 -17.16 -13.92 -1.75
C MET A 19 -15.72 -13.92 -2.28
N ALA A 20 -15.15 -12.74 -2.53
CA ALA A 20 -13.76 -12.60 -2.96
C ALA A 20 -12.76 -13.15 -1.93
N ARG A 21 -12.99 -12.91 -0.63
CA ARG A 21 -12.18 -13.48 0.46
C ARG A 21 -12.17 -15.02 0.41
N ASN A 22 -13.34 -15.62 0.23
CA ASN A 22 -13.47 -17.08 0.10
C ASN A 22 -12.84 -17.60 -1.20
N HIS A 23 -12.82 -16.79 -2.25
CA HIS A 23 -12.11 -17.10 -3.47
C HIS A 23 -10.59 -17.10 -3.25
N LEU A 24 -10.04 -16.09 -2.57
CA LEU A 24 -8.61 -16.00 -2.27
C LEU A 24 -8.08 -17.20 -1.49
N ALA A 25 -8.77 -17.59 -0.41
CA ALA A 25 -8.36 -18.73 0.41
C ALA A 25 -8.25 -20.03 -0.42
N ARG A 26 -9.12 -20.20 -1.42
CA ARG A 26 -9.08 -21.35 -2.34
C ARG A 26 -8.00 -21.25 -3.40
N ARG A 27 -7.56 -20.03 -3.76
CA ARG A 27 -6.58 -19.80 -4.83
C ARG A 27 -5.15 -19.72 -4.33
N LEU A 28 -4.94 -19.41 -3.04
CA LEU A 28 -3.62 -19.32 -2.44
C LEU A 28 -2.75 -20.58 -2.69
N PRO A 29 -3.25 -21.82 -2.51
CA PRO A 29 -2.45 -23.03 -2.77
C PRO A 29 -2.06 -23.21 -4.25
N THR A 30 -2.85 -22.67 -5.18
CA THR A 30 -2.62 -22.80 -6.63
C THR A 30 -1.97 -21.55 -7.23
N LEU A 31 -1.52 -20.61 -6.40
CA LEU A 31 -1.07 -19.31 -6.88
C LEU A 31 0.20 -19.44 -7.75
N ALA A 32 1.09 -20.38 -7.42
CA ALA A 32 2.28 -20.71 -8.22
C ALA A 32 1.95 -21.22 -9.65
N GLU A 33 0.81 -21.88 -9.81
CA GLU A 33 0.33 -22.43 -11.09
C GLU A 33 -0.31 -21.36 -11.97
N ASN A 34 -0.78 -20.26 -11.38
CA ASN A 34 -1.38 -19.15 -12.11
C ASN A 34 -0.82 -17.78 -11.70
N PRO A 35 0.42 -17.45 -12.11
CA PRO A 35 1.07 -16.18 -11.81
C PRO A 35 0.36 -14.94 -12.37
N ALA A 36 -0.49 -15.12 -13.39
CA ALA A 36 -1.36 -14.05 -13.90
C ALA A 36 -2.37 -13.56 -12.86
N PHE A 37 -2.63 -14.33 -11.80
CA PHE A 37 -3.55 -13.92 -10.74
C PHE A 37 -2.89 -13.05 -9.67
N PHE A 38 -1.58 -12.78 -9.71
CA PHE A 38 -0.87 -12.10 -8.62
C PHE A 38 -1.42 -10.69 -8.32
N SER A 39 -1.60 -9.86 -9.35
CA SER A 39 -2.11 -8.49 -9.17
C SER A 39 -3.53 -8.49 -8.61
N THR A 40 -4.39 -9.36 -9.17
CA THR A 40 -5.77 -9.54 -8.69
C THR A 40 -5.80 -10.03 -7.26
N PHE A 41 -4.97 -11.03 -6.91
CA PHE A 41 -4.85 -11.53 -5.55
C PHE A 41 -4.48 -10.41 -4.57
N ALA A 42 -3.47 -9.60 -4.91
CA ALA A 42 -3.03 -8.48 -4.06
C ALA A 42 -4.12 -7.42 -3.89
N GLY A 43 -4.89 -7.10 -4.94
CA GLY A 43 -6.05 -6.21 -4.86
C GLY A 43 -7.14 -6.74 -3.91
N LEU A 44 -7.57 -7.98 -4.14
CA LEU A 44 -8.61 -8.62 -3.33
C LEU A 44 -8.18 -8.84 -1.87
N ALA A 45 -6.90 -9.09 -1.60
CA ALA A 45 -6.39 -9.22 -0.24
C ALA A 45 -6.53 -7.89 0.52
N ARG A 46 -6.33 -6.74 -0.14
CA ARG A 46 -6.62 -5.42 0.47
C ARG A 46 -8.11 -5.21 0.71
N ASP A 47 -8.97 -5.68 -0.19
CA ASP A 47 -10.41 -5.64 0.02
C ASP A 47 -10.81 -6.50 1.24
N ALA A 48 -10.24 -7.69 1.39
CA ALA A 48 -10.44 -8.55 2.56
C ALA A 48 -9.98 -7.87 3.85
N ALA A 49 -8.82 -7.20 3.85
CA ALA A 49 -8.36 -6.42 4.99
C ALA A 49 -9.37 -5.33 5.38
N GLY A 50 -9.92 -4.63 4.39
CA GLY A 50 -10.99 -3.66 4.59
C GLY A 50 -12.24 -4.24 5.25
N LEU A 51 -12.66 -5.42 4.82
CA LEU A 51 -13.80 -6.12 5.41
C LEU A 51 -13.58 -6.50 6.87
N GLU A 52 -12.39 -6.98 7.23
CA GLU A 52 -12.08 -7.31 8.63
C GLU A 52 -12.17 -6.06 9.51
N VAL A 53 -11.74 -4.90 9.02
CA VAL A 53 -11.90 -3.62 9.73
C VAL A 53 -13.38 -3.21 9.85
N ALA A 54 -14.18 -3.34 8.79
CA ALA A 54 -15.63 -3.09 8.89
C ALA A 54 -16.34 -4.07 9.85
N ALA A 55 -15.87 -5.31 9.95
CA ALA A 55 -16.37 -6.30 10.89
C ALA A 55 -15.86 -6.09 12.33
N ALA A 56 -15.20 -4.95 12.61
CA ALA A 56 -14.60 -4.61 13.89
C ALA A 56 -13.54 -5.64 14.38
N LYS A 57 -12.80 -6.23 13.44
CA LYS A 57 -11.71 -7.20 13.66
C LYS A 57 -10.40 -6.73 12.99
N PRO A 58 -9.90 -5.52 13.31
CA PRO A 58 -8.74 -4.97 12.62
C PRO A 58 -7.46 -5.82 12.71
N GLU A 59 -7.32 -6.66 13.75
CA GLU A 59 -6.24 -7.64 13.86
C GLU A 59 -6.28 -8.71 12.77
N ALA A 60 -7.48 -9.09 12.31
CA ALA A 60 -7.66 -10.06 11.23
C ALA A 60 -7.32 -9.48 9.86
N ALA A 61 -7.19 -8.15 9.73
CA ALA A 61 -6.74 -7.49 8.51
C ALA A 61 -5.23 -7.68 8.26
N VAL A 62 -4.44 -7.88 9.31
CA VAL A 62 -2.96 -7.93 9.24
C VAL A 62 -2.44 -9.05 8.31
N PRO A 63 -2.92 -10.31 8.41
CA PRO A 63 -2.48 -11.37 7.49
C PRO A 63 -2.79 -11.04 6.03
N TRP A 64 -3.93 -10.43 5.74
CA TRP A 64 -4.32 -10.06 4.38
C TRP A 64 -3.43 -8.97 3.78
N LEU A 65 -3.13 -7.92 4.54
CA LEU A 65 -2.19 -6.87 4.11
C LEU A 65 -0.79 -7.44 3.88
N ARG A 66 -0.35 -8.37 4.73
CA ARG A 66 0.92 -9.07 4.56
C ARG A 66 0.94 -9.94 3.29
N GLN A 67 -0.11 -10.71 3.04
CA GLN A 67 -0.22 -11.50 1.82
C GLN A 67 -0.24 -10.61 0.57
N SER A 68 -0.95 -9.47 0.61
CA SER A 68 -0.92 -8.48 -0.47
C SER A 68 0.50 -7.97 -0.73
N ALA A 69 1.23 -7.59 0.32
CA ALA A 69 2.61 -7.13 0.20
C ALA A 69 3.53 -8.21 -0.39
N ARG A 70 3.44 -9.45 0.13
CA ARG A 70 4.30 -10.56 -0.29
C ARG A 70 4.02 -11.00 -1.73
N VAL A 71 2.76 -11.14 -2.14
CA VAL A 71 2.42 -11.48 -3.54
C VAL A 71 2.93 -10.41 -4.50
N SER A 72 2.78 -9.13 -4.15
CA SER A 72 3.33 -8.04 -4.96
C SER A 72 4.87 -8.04 -4.97
N ALA A 73 5.52 -8.28 -3.83
CA ALA A 73 6.97 -8.36 -3.75
C ALA A 73 7.52 -9.50 -4.61
N LEU A 74 6.90 -10.68 -4.55
CA LEU A 74 7.22 -11.80 -5.42
C LEU A 74 6.99 -11.42 -6.89
N TYR A 75 5.85 -10.83 -7.22
CA TYR A 75 5.52 -10.39 -8.57
C TYR A 75 6.59 -9.46 -9.17
N PHE A 76 6.91 -8.36 -8.49
CA PHE A 76 7.93 -7.43 -8.94
C PHE A 76 9.33 -8.06 -8.96
N GLY A 77 9.64 -8.93 -8.00
CA GLY A 77 10.89 -9.70 -7.99
C GLY A 77 11.05 -10.53 -9.27
N ARG A 78 9.99 -11.18 -9.73
CA ARG A 78 10.01 -12.00 -10.97
C ARG A 78 10.01 -11.18 -12.24
N VAL A 79 9.42 -9.99 -12.22
CA VAL A 79 9.51 -9.04 -13.35
C VAL A 79 10.92 -8.43 -13.45
N ALA A 80 11.57 -8.18 -12.31
CA ALA A 80 12.92 -7.60 -12.25
C ALA A 80 14.03 -8.62 -12.51
N PHE A 81 13.88 -9.82 -11.96
CA PHE A 81 14.89 -10.88 -11.94
C PHE A 81 14.25 -12.23 -12.33
N PRO A 82 13.88 -12.43 -13.60
CA PRO A 82 13.14 -13.62 -14.05
C PRO A 82 13.89 -14.94 -13.81
N GLU A 83 15.22 -14.90 -13.78
CA GLU A 83 16.10 -16.03 -13.48
C GLU A 83 16.14 -16.41 -11.99
N VAL A 84 15.73 -15.51 -11.09
CA VAL A 84 15.76 -15.75 -9.64
C VAL A 84 14.49 -16.48 -9.20
N GLN A 85 14.67 -17.68 -8.62
CA GLN A 85 13.58 -18.55 -8.17
C GLN A 85 13.50 -18.66 -6.64
N ALA A 86 13.82 -17.58 -5.92
CA ALA A 86 13.79 -17.57 -4.46
C ALA A 86 12.35 -17.80 -3.93
N PRO A 87 12.17 -18.70 -2.94
CA PRO A 87 10.87 -18.95 -2.33
C PRO A 87 10.41 -17.78 -1.45
N MET A 88 9.09 -17.62 -1.36
CA MET A 88 8.46 -16.66 -0.48
C MET A 88 7.25 -17.29 0.21
N GLN A 89 7.19 -17.18 1.54
CA GLN A 89 6.05 -17.61 2.33
C GLN A 89 4.88 -16.63 2.18
N ILE A 90 3.74 -17.07 1.65
CA ILE A 90 2.52 -16.28 1.49
C ILE A 90 1.38 -16.98 2.24
N GLY A 91 0.98 -16.40 3.37
CA GLY A 91 0.05 -17.09 4.28
C GLY A 91 0.68 -18.37 4.81
N ASP A 92 0.00 -19.50 4.62
CA ASP A 92 0.43 -20.85 4.99
C ASP A 92 1.13 -21.60 3.84
N VAL A 93 1.31 -20.97 2.68
CA VAL A 93 1.92 -21.59 1.48
C VAL A 93 3.28 -20.98 1.18
N GLU A 94 4.29 -21.80 0.89
CA GLU A 94 5.55 -21.34 0.32
C GLU A 94 5.48 -21.37 -1.21
N ILE A 95 5.75 -20.23 -1.86
CA ILE A 95 5.78 -20.13 -3.32
C ILE A 95 7.22 -19.97 -3.79
N GLY A 96 7.75 -21.04 -4.39
CA GLY A 96 9.08 -21.10 -5.00
C GLY A 96 9.04 -20.91 -6.51
N ALA A 97 9.10 -22.02 -7.25
CA ALA A 97 9.03 -22.00 -8.71
C ALA A 97 7.62 -21.65 -9.20
N LEU A 98 7.54 -20.86 -10.28
CA LEU A 98 6.29 -20.50 -10.94
C LEU A 98 6.10 -21.33 -12.22
N ALA A 99 4.87 -21.71 -12.53
CA ALA A 99 4.55 -22.44 -13.76
C ALA A 99 4.79 -21.59 -15.04
N SER A 100 4.77 -20.27 -14.90
CA SER A 100 5.06 -19.31 -15.97
C SER A 100 5.59 -17.99 -15.41
N SER A 101 6.15 -17.14 -16.27
CA SER A 101 6.45 -15.77 -15.87
C SER A 101 5.14 -14.99 -15.69
N PRO A 102 5.00 -14.21 -14.61
CA PRO A 102 3.81 -13.41 -14.43
C PRO A 102 3.76 -12.29 -15.50
N PRO A 103 2.56 -11.92 -15.98
CA PRO A 103 2.41 -10.95 -17.05
C PRO A 103 2.89 -9.60 -16.57
N TRP A 104 3.84 -8.97 -17.26
CA TRP A 104 4.37 -7.65 -16.85
C TRP A 104 3.37 -6.50 -17.06
N THR A 105 2.33 -6.70 -17.87
CA THR A 105 1.32 -5.69 -18.24
C THR A 105 0.45 -5.24 -17.08
N GLU A 106 0.41 -6.00 -15.99
CA GLU A 106 -0.33 -5.64 -14.77
C GLU A 106 0.56 -4.97 -13.71
N ALA A 107 1.87 -4.87 -13.97
CA ALA A 107 2.81 -4.20 -13.10
C ALA A 107 2.66 -2.70 -13.32
N THR A 108 2.47 -1.95 -12.24
CA THR A 108 2.40 -0.50 -12.30
C THR A 108 3.18 0.09 -11.12
N PRO A 109 3.76 1.29 -11.24
CA PRO A 109 4.36 1.98 -10.10
C PRO A 109 3.39 2.12 -8.92
N PHE A 110 2.11 2.37 -9.19
CA PHE A 110 1.07 2.41 -8.15
C PHE A 110 0.90 1.09 -7.39
N ALA A 111 0.96 -0.05 -8.08
CA ALA A 111 0.90 -1.36 -7.42
C ALA A 111 2.13 -1.60 -6.52
N TRP A 112 3.31 -1.12 -6.93
CA TRP A 112 4.51 -1.17 -6.10
C TRP A 112 4.38 -0.26 -4.86
N ILE A 113 3.84 0.96 -5.03
CA ILE A 113 3.56 1.91 -3.94
C ILE A 113 2.58 1.30 -2.94
N ASP A 114 1.44 0.78 -3.42
CA ASP A 114 0.42 0.16 -2.58
C ASP A 114 1.00 -1.03 -1.79
N ALA A 115 1.81 -1.87 -2.43
CA ALA A 115 2.49 -2.99 -1.78
C ALA A 115 3.48 -2.54 -0.70
N THR A 116 4.21 -1.46 -0.97
CA THR A 116 5.16 -0.87 -0.02
C THR A 116 4.43 -0.31 1.20
N TRP A 117 3.30 0.38 1.00
CA TRP A 117 2.46 0.84 2.10
C TRP A 117 1.89 -0.31 2.93
N CYS A 118 1.40 -1.38 2.29
CA CYS A 118 0.98 -2.60 2.99
C CYS A 118 2.13 -3.15 3.86
N ALA A 119 3.32 -3.32 3.27
CA ALA A 119 4.48 -3.88 3.94
C ALA A 119 4.95 -3.01 5.12
N MET A 120 4.97 -1.68 4.95
CA MET A 120 5.27 -0.74 6.02
C MET A 120 4.25 -0.81 7.15
N ALA A 121 2.96 -0.80 6.84
CA ALA A 121 1.88 -0.83 7.84
C ALA A 121 1.98 -2.04 8.78
N VAL A 122 2.29 -3.23 8.24
CA VAL A 122 2.38 -4.47 9.03
C VAL A 122 3.82 -4.89 9.40
N ALA A 123 4.82 -4.03 9.12
CA ALA A 123 6.26 -4.34 9.15
C ALA A 123 6.60 -5.74 8.64
N ASP A 124 6.22 -6.02 7.40
CA ASP A 124 6.71 -7.19 6.69
C ASP A 124 8.08 -6.88 6.07
N VAL A 125 9.15 -7.09 6.85
CA VAL A 125 10.53 -6.78 6.45
C VAL A 125 10.95 -7.59 5.22
N VAL A 126 10.42 -8.81 5.06
CA VAL A 126 10.64 -9.65 3.88
C VAL A 126 10.15 -8.92 2.61
N SER A 127 8.89 -8.47 2.57
CA SER A 127 8.37 -7.71 1.43
C SER A 127 9.12 -6.42 1.21
N LEU A 128 9.42 -5.68 2.28
CA LEU A 128 10.17 -4.42 2.18
C LEU A 128 11.54 -4.64 1.52
N ASN A 129 12.30 -5.63 1.98
CA ASN A 129 13.61 -5.96 1.39
C ASN A 129 13.49 -6.32 -0.09
N TRP A 130 12.51 -7.14 -0.47
CA TRP A 130 12.31 -7.50 -1.87
C TRP A 130 11.93 -6.29 -2.73
N LEU A 131 10.93 -5.51 -2.28
CA LEU A 131 10.44 -4.34 -3.01
C LEU A 131 11.53 -3.28 -3.18
N THR A 132 12.32 -2.99 -2.13
CA THR A 132 13.37 -1.96 -2.20
C THR A 132 14.61 -2.37 -2.98
N ASN A 133 14.79 -3.68 -3.25
CA ASN A 133 15.86 -4.18 -4.12
C ASN A 133 15.49 -4.16 -5.61
N ILE A 134 14.23 -3.86 -5.95
CA ILE A 134 13.82 -3.66 -7.34
C ILE A 134 14.50 -2.40 -7.89
N PRO A 135 15.29 -2.49 -8.98
CA PRO A 135 15.95 -1.33 -9.54
C PRO A 135 14.95 -0.30 -10.05
N GLU A 136 15.25 1.00 -9.86
CA GLU A 136 14.46 2.11 -10.42
C GLU A 136 14.26 1.94 -11.94
N SER A 137 15.28 1.49 -12.66
CA SER A 137 15.20 1.24 -14.11
C SER A 137 14.16 0.20 -14.50
N VAL A 138 13.80 -0.74 -13.61
CA VAL A 138 12.70 -1.68 -13.83
C VAL A 138 11.36 -0.98 -13.71
N LEU A 139 11.15 -0.17 -12.66
CA LEU A 139 9.90 0.60 -12.50
C LEU A 139 9.73 1.63 -13.63
N MET A 140 10.80 2.27 -14.06
CA MET A 140 10.82 3.17 -15.21
C MET A 140 10.44 2.45 -16.51
N ARG A 141 11.05 1.28 -16.77
CA ARG A 141 10.70 0.45 -17.94
C ARG A 141 9.22 0.05 -17.94
N ILE A 142 8.71 -0.36 -16.78
CA ILE A 142 7.28 -0.68 -16.59
C ILE A 142 6.44 0.56 -16.94
N ALA A 143 6.73 1.72 -16.33
CA ALA A 143 5.98 2.95 -16.53
C ALA A 143 5.91 3.39 -18.01
N VAL A 144 7.02 3.31 -18.74
CA VAL A 144 7.09 3.69 -20.18
C VAL A 144 6.37 2.69 -21.08
N SER A 145 6.23 1.44 -20.65
CA SER A 145 5.64 0.36 -21.45
C SER A 145 4.12 0.24 -21.27
N LEU A 146 3.52 1.01 -20.35
CA LEU A 146 2.07 1.00 -20.13
C LEU A 146 1.34 1.76 -21.27
N PRO A 147 0.18 1.26 -21.73
CA PRO A 147 -0.63 1.95 -22.75
C PRO A 147 -1.04 3.37 -22.32
N THR A 148 -1.30 3.54 -21.03
CA THR A 148 -1.51 4.83 -20.38
C THR A 148 -0.19 5.28 -19.76
N ARG A 149 0.28 6.49 -20.10
CA ARG A 149 1.45 7.06 -19.44
C ARG A 149 1.22 7.07 -17.93
N CYS A 150 2.16 6.50 -17.19
CA CYS A 150 2.20 6.66 -15.74
C CYS A 150 2.67 8.08 -15.43
N ASP A 151 2.04 8.72 -14.45
CA ASP A 151 2.46 10.04 -14.01
C ASP A 151 3.86 9.96 -13.38
N GLU A 152 4.73 10.92 -13.73
CA GLU A 152 6.13 10.94 -13.26
C GLU A 152 6.23 10.98 -11.73
N TYR A 153 5.27 11.62 -11.05
CA TYR A 153 5.21 11.65 -9.58
C TYR A 153 5.14 10.25 -8.97
N ALA A 154 4.57 9.25 -9.65
CA ALA A 154 4.44 7.90 -9.10
C ALA A 154 5.82 7.22 -8.97
N LEU A 155 6.73 7.49 -9.91
CA LEU A 155 8.11 7.02 -9.80
C LEU A 155 8.86 7.77 -8.69
N GLY A 156 8.69 9.09 -8.61
CA GLY A 156 9.26 9.87 -7.50
C GLY A 156 8.78 9.40 -6.13
N LEU A 157 7.47 9.13 -5.99
CA LEU A 157 6.90 8.61 -4.75
C LEU A 157 7.46 7.22 -4.41
N ALA A 158 7.64 6.36 -5.41
CA ALA A 158 8.28 5.06 -5.20
C ALA A 158 9.72 5.21 -4.67
N GLU A 159 10.51 6.13 -5.23
CA GLU A 159 11.87 6.42 -4.75
C GLU A 159 11.89 7.05 -3.36
N THR A 160 10.95 7.95 -3.07
CA THR A 160 10.77 8.53 -1.73
C THR A 160 10.54 7.42 -0.71
N LEU A 161 9.59 6.51 -0.96
CA LEU A 161 9.30 5.40 -0.06
C LEU A 161 10.49 4.46 0.08
N ARG A 162 11.20 4.17 -1.02
CA ARG A 162 12.44 3.39 -0.96
C ARG A 162 13.47 4.07 -0.06
N ALA A 163 13.69 5.37 -0.20
CA ALA A 163 14.64 6.12 0.60
C ALA A 163 14.27 6.16 2.09
N VAL A 164 12.98 6.27 2.41
CA VAL A 164 12.45 6.19 3.79
C VAL A 164 12.67 4.80 4.38
N VAL A 165 12.27 3.74 3.66
CA VAL A 165 12.38 2.34 4.12
C VAL A 165 13.84 1.94 4.33
N THR A 166 14.71 2.26 3.37
CA THR A 166 16.14 1.91 3.42
C THR A 166 16.97 2.84 4.31
N ARG A 167 16.38 3.94 4.81
CA ARG A 167 17.07 4.98 5.59
C ARG A 167 18.32 5.51 4.88
N SER A 168 18.26 5.65 3.56
CA SER A 168 19.42 6.01 2.72
C SER A 168 19.96 7.43 2.94
N GLY A 169 19.25 8.26 3.71
CA GLY A 169 19.55 9.68 3.87
C GLY A 169 19.09 10.56 2.70
N ARG A 170 18.62 9.97 1.59
CA ARG A 170 18.19 10.71 0.38
C ARG A 170 16.70 11.06 0.36
N HIS A 171 15.95 10.73 1.42
CA HIS A 171 14.49 10.91 1.43
C HIS A 171 14.07 12.36 1.22
N GLY A 172 14.82 13.35 1.72
CA GLY A 172 14.55 14.77 1.47
C GLY A 172 14.61 15.14 -0.02
N ASP A 173 15.70 14.75 -0.70
CA ASP A 173 15.90 15.02 -2.12
C ASP A 173 14.82 14.34 -2.98
N GLU A 174 14.48 13.08 -2.68
CA GLU A 174 13.43 12.36 -3.42
C GLU A 174 12.04 12.96 -3.18
N MET A 175 11.73 13.42 -1.97
CA MET A 175 10.47 14.12 -1.70
C MET A 175 10.36 15.42 -2.50
N ILE A 176 11.42 16.22 -2.56
CA ILE A 176 11.45 17.48 -3.34
C ILE A 176 11.20 17.16 -4.81
N ARG A 177 11.95 16.20 -5.38
CA ARG A 177 11.77 15.76 -6.77
C ARG A 177 10.36 15.29 -7.06
N THR A 178 9.77 14.53 -6.12
CA THR A 178 8.40 14.02 -6.27
C THR A 178 7.39 15.16 -6.29
N LEU A 179 7.52 16.13 -5.39
CA LEU A 179 6.64 17.30 -5.33
C LEU A 179 6.77 18.17 -6.59
N GLU A 180 7.98 18.34 -7.12
CA GLU A 180 8.24 19.08 -8.36
C GLU A 180 7.66 18.37 -9.60
N ALA A 181 7.58 17.03 -9.58
CA ALA A 181 7.01 16.22 -10.66
C ALA A 181 5.48 16.06 -10.58
N MET A 182 4.82 16.59 -9.54
CA MET A 182 3.36 16.53 -9.44
C MET A 182 2.72 17.43 -10.50
N PRO A 183 1.74 16.94 -11.28
CA PRO A 183 0.97 17.79 -12.17
C PRO A 183 0.24 18.89 -11.38
N PRO A 184 -0.04 20.05 -12.01
CA PRO A 184 -0.91 21.08 -11.44
C PRO A 184 -2.25 20.51 -10.98
N ALA A 185 -2.87 21.16 -9.98
CA ALA A 185 -4.12 20.69 -9.38
C ALA A 185 -5.25 20.51 -10.41
N GLU A 186 -5.27 21.31 -11.47
CA GLU A 186 -6.26 21.27 -12.55
C GLU A 186 -6.16 20.01 -13.41
N THR A 187 -4.99 19.38 -13.48
CA THR A 187 -4.73 18.17 -14.28
C THR A 187 -4.38 16.96 -13.41
N ALA A 188 -4.21 17.16 -12.11
CA ALA A 188 -3.93 16.10 -11.15
C ALA A 188 -5.08 15.08 -11.09
N SER A 189 -4.70 13.80 -11.04
CA SER A 189 -5.68 12.76 -10.75
C SER A 189 -6.23 12.93 -9.33
N ARG A 190 -7.49 12.54 -9.10
CA ARG A 190 -8.07 12.53 -7.75
C ARG A 190 -7.28 11.68 -6.76
N ARG A 191 -6.61 10.63 -7.23
CA ARG A 191 -5.76 9.78 -6.38
C ARG A 191 -4.54 10.57 -5.89
N LEU A 192 -3.89 11.31 -6.77
CA LEU A 192 -2.79 12.20 -6.39
C LEU A 192 -3.26 13.20 -5.32
N GLU A 193 -4.30 13.97 -5.65
CA GLU A 193 -4.81 15.06 -4.81
C GLU A 193 -5.26 14.58 -3.42
N LEU A 194 -5.97 13.44 -3.35
CA LEU A 194 -6.67 13.03 -2.13
C LEU A 194 -5.98 11.89 -1.37
N VAL A 195 -4.99 11.22 -1.96
CA VAL A 195 -4.31 10.07 -1.34
C VAL A 195 -2.79 10.26 -1.32
N ASP A 196 -2.17 10.38 -2.48
CA ASP A 196 -0.72 10.28 -2.59
C ASP A 196 0.00 11.57 -2.13
N GLU A 197 -0.50 12.76 -2.49
CA GLU A 197 0.06 14.04 -2.03
C GLU A 197 -0.13 14.26 -0.52
N PRO A 198 -1.33 14.06 0.08
CA PRO A 198 -1.49 14.17 1.53
C PRO A 198 -0.59 13.21 2.31
N ALA A 199 -0.37 11.99 1.80
CA ALA A 199 0.54 11.03 2.42
C ALA A 199 1.99 11.50 2.35
N LEU A 200 2.43 12.02 1.20
CA LEU A 200 3.76 12.60 1.04
C LEU A 200 3.99 13.80 1.96
N ARG A 201 3.01 14.69 2.07
CA ARG A 201 3.07 15.86 2.97
C ARG A 201 3.09 15.46 4.45
N ALA A 202 2.50 14.33 4.82
CA ALA A 202 2.57 13.81 6.19
C ALA A 202 3.94 13.20 6.54
N LEU A 203 4.73 12.75 5.55
CA LEU A 203 6.10 12.29 5.78
C LEU A 203 7.03 13.41 6.25
N VAL A 204 6.87 14.64 5.75
CA VAL A 204 7.77 15.77 6.05
C VAL A 204 7.87 16.04 7.56
N PRO A 205 6.80 16.46 8.26
CA PRO A 205 6.88 16.72 9.70
C PRO A 205 7.17 15.46 10.51
N LEU A 206 6.78 14.27 10.00
CA LEU A 206 7.08 13.00 10.65
C LEU A 206 8.58 12.72 10.71
N LEU A 207 9.29 12.92 9.59
CA LEU A 207 10.74 12.71 9.50
C LEU A 207 11.52 13.76 10.30
N ASP A 208 10.99 14.99 10.38
CA ASP A 208 11.51 16.07 11.24
C ASP A 208 11.15 15.88 12.73
N ARG A 209 10.36 14.87 13.06
CA ARG A 209 9.81 14.59 14.40
C ARG A 209 8.97 15.75 14.98
N ASP A 210 8.40 16.57 14.10
CA ASP A 210 7.41 17.58 14.46
C ASP A 210 6.05 16.90 14.72
N SER A 211 5.79 16.62 15.99
CA SER A 211 4.54 15.98 16.45
C SER A 211 3.28 16.77 16.10
N VAL A 212 3.34 18.10 16.13
CA VAL A 212 2.18 18.95 15.87
C VAL A 212 1.88 18.96 14.38
N GLY A 213 2.89 19.25 13.55
CA GLY A 213 2.76 19.22 12.10
C GLY A 213 2.38 17.83 11.58
N TYR A 214 2.89 16.76 12.19
CA TYR A 214 2.51 15.40 11.83
C TYR A 214 1.03 15.13 12.12
N THR A 215 0.55 15.46 13.31
CA THR A 215 -0.85 15.26 13.70
C THR A 215 -1.80 16.01 12.75
N GLU A 216 -1.48 17.25 12.38
CA GLU A 216 -2.27 18.03 11.42
C GLU A 216 -2.24 17.44 10.00
N SER A 217 -1.08 17.01 9.52
CA SER A 217 -0.95 16.38 8.21
C SER A 217 -1.66 15.04 8.14
N LEU A 218 -1.61 14.25 9.22
CA LEU A 218 -2.32 12.98 9.30
C LEU A 218 -3.85 13.18 9.31
N GLU A 219 -4.34 14.20 10.03
CA GLU A 219 -5.75 14.58 10.03
C GLU A 219 -6.23 14.96 8.62
N ARG A 220 -5.41 15.74 7.87
CA ARG A 220 -5.67 16.05 6.46
C ARG A 220 -5.70 14.80 5.58
N LEU A 221 -4.68 13.93 5.68
CA LEU A 221 -4.62 12.68 4.93
C LEU A 221 -5.88 11.82 5.14
N LEU A 222 -6.29 11.64 6.39
CA LEU A 222 -7.46 10.81 6.71
C LEU A 222 -8.78 11.44 6.25
N THR A 223 -8.87 12.77 6.29
CA THR A 223 -10.02 13.51 5.75
C THR A 223 -10.10 13.37 4.22
N SER A 224 -8.98 13.55 3.52
CA SER A 224 -8.90 13.38 2.06
C SER A 224 -9.13 11.93 1.63
N HIS A 225 -8.61 10.96 2.39
CA HIS A 225 -8.86 9.54 2.19
C HIS A 225 -10.36 9.23 2.26
N ARG A 226 -11.07 9.77 3.26
CA ARG A 226 -12.53 9.65 3.34
C ARG A 226 -13.22 10.26 2.12
N ALA A 227 -12.76 11.41 1.63
CA ALA A 227 -13.33 12.06 0.44
C ALA A 227 -13.10 11.23 -0.84
N PHE A 228 -11.96 10.54 -0.96
CA PHE A 228 -11.65 9.71 -2.11
C PHE A 228 -12.46 8.40 -2.16
N TRP A 229 -12.62 7.72 -1.01
CA TRP A 229 -13.28 6.41 -0.94
C TRP A 229 -14.77 6.46 -0.58
N GLY A 230 -15.22 7.56 0.02
CA GLY A 230 -16.61 7.74 0.45
C GLY A 230 -17.56 8.12 -0.69
N ALA A 231 -18.82 8.38 -0.32
CA ALA A 231 -19.87 8.80 -1.25
C ALA A 231 -19.45 10.05 -2.05
N GLY A 232 -19.48 9.94 -3.38
CA GLY A 232 -19.07 11.00 -4.31
C GLY A 232 -17.60 10.94 -4.75
N GLY A 233 -16.81 10.00 -4.21
CA GLY A 233 -15.46 9.71 -4.68
C GLY A 233 -15.44 8.94 -6.01
N PRO A 234 -14.28 8.85 -6.69
CA PRO A 234 -14.16 8.08 -7.94
C PRO A 234 -14.26 6.56 -7.74
N VAL A 235 -14.00 6.07 -6.52
CA VAL A 235 -14.03 4.64 -6.16
C VAL A 235 -14.91 4.47 -4.92
N VAL A 236 -16.21 4.68 -5.10
CA VAL A 236 -17.21 4.65 -4.03
C VAL A 236 -17.36 3.23 -3.47
N ASP A 237 -17.39 3.12 -2.14
CA ASP A 237 -17.74 1.92 -1.39
C ASP A 237 -16.84 0.70 -1.66
N ALA A 238 -15.60 0.91 -2.12
CA ALA A 238 -14.65 -0.18 -2.24
C ALA A 238 -14.13 -0.59 -0.85
N PRO A 239 -14.22 -1.88 -0.46
CA PRO A 239 -13.83 -2.32 0.88
C PRO A 239 -12.40 -1.96 1.27
N ARG A 240 -11.42 -2.01 0.35
CA ARG A 240 -10.06 -1.53 0.62
C ARG A 240 -9.97 -0.07 1.10
N GLY A 241 -10.96 0.77 0.78
CA GLY A 241 -11.06 2.15 1.25
C GLY A 241 -11.34 2.27 2.74
N LEU A 242 -11.81 1.21 3.41
CA LEU A 242 -12.03 1.19 4.86
C LEU A 242 -10.73 1.21 5.67
N VAL A 243 -9.58 1.01 5.01
CA VAL A 243 -8.25 1.11 5.61
C VAL A 243 -7.38 2.03 4.79
N SER A 244 -6.80 3.05 5.44
CA SER A 244 -5.80 3.91 4.82
C SER A 244 -4.43 3.28 5.01
N LEU A 245 -3.91 2.65 3.95
CA LEU A 245 -2.57 2.04 3.97
C LEU A 245 -1.48 3.07 4.29
N PRO A 246 -1.47 4.28 3.67
CA PRO A 246 -0.47 5.29 4.01
C PRO A 246 -0.59 5.73 5.48
N ALA A 247 -1.80 5.97 6.00
CA ALA A 247 -1.96 6.36 7.40
C ALA A 247 -1.48 5.28 8.37
N CYS A 248 -1.79 3.99 8.12
CA CYS A 248 -1.28 2.89 8.95
C CYS A 248 0.25 2.81 8.92
N ALA A 249 0.85 2.96 7.74
CA ALA A 249 2.30 2.95 7.59
C ALA A 249 2.99 4.12 8.29
N LEU A 250 2.40 5.32 8.18
CA LEU A 250 2.89 6.53 8.84
C LEU A 250 2.78 6.43 10.36
N GLU A 251 1.66 5.92 10.89
CA GLU A 251 1.48 5.68 12.32
C GLU A 251 2.55 4.70 12.84
N ARG A 252 2.82 3.62 12.10
CA ARG A 252 3.90 2.71 12.45
C ARG A 252 5.26 3.41 12.48
N LEU A 253 5.54 4.22 11.47
CA LEU A 253 6.79 4.97 11.36
C LEU A 253 6.92 5.97 12.52
N ALA A 254 5.85 6.70 12.86
CA ALA A 254 5.78 7.60 14.01
C ALA A 254 6.14 6.89 15.32
N ARG A 255 5.53 5.73 15.57
CA ARG A 255 5.89 4.88 16.72
C ARG A 255 7.37 4.53 16.73
N SER A 256 7.94 4.17 15.58
CA SER A 256 9.37 3.81 15.49
C SER A 256 10.33 4.99 15.68
N LEU A 257 9.86 6.22 15.40
CA LEU A 257 10.62 7.46 15.56
C LEU A 257 10.39 8.13 16.93
N GLY A 258 9.47 7.60 17.74
CA GLY A 258 9.08 8.19 19.02
C GLY A 258 8.21 9.44 18.90
N VAL A 259 7.57 9.65 17.75
CA VAL A 259 6.61 10.74 17.55
C VAL A 259 5.27 10.35 18.20
N PRO A 260 4.71 11.17 19.11
CA PRO A 260 3.42 10.88 19.75
C PRO A 260 2.27 10.75 18.74
N GLN A 261 1.35 9.83 19.05
CA GLN A 261 0.22 9.48 18.19
C GLN A 261 -1.06 9.97 18.86
N GLU A 262 -1.54 11.15 18.46
CA GLU A 262 -2.62 11.88 19.15
C GLU A 262 -3.99 11.77 18.47
N LEU A 263 -4.03 11.10 17.32
CA LEU A 263 -5.21 10.98 16.46
C LEU A 263 -5.68 9.52 16.41
N GLU A 264 -6.96 9.30 16.67
CA GLU A 264 -7.59 8.01 16.46
C GLU A 264 -8.47 8.03 15.22
N SER A 265 -8.37 6.97 14.41
CA SER A 265 -9.16 6.85 13.19
C SER A 265 -9.50 5.39 12.90
N PRO A 266 -10.76 5.08 12.51
CA PRO A 266 -11.14 3.74 12.07
C PRO A 266 -10.43 3.33 10.77
N TYR A 267 -9.91 4.29 9.99
CA TYR A 267 -9.11 4.00 8.79
C TYR A 267 -7.67 3.59 9.11
N ALA A 268 -7.17 3.88 10.31
CA ALA A 268 -5.81 3.54 10.74
C ALA A 268 -5.82 2.84 12.11
N PRO A 269 -6.53 1.69 12.23
CA PRO A 269 -6.73 1.04 13.52
C PRO A 269 -5.40 0.55 14.09
N ALA A 270 -5.20 0.82 15.39
CA ALA A 270 -3.97 0.50 16.11
C ALA A 270 -3.53 -0.96 15.96
N ALA A 271 -4.47 -1.91 15.93
CA ALA A 271 -4.17 -3.33 15.77
C ALA A 271 -3.34 -3.65 14.50
N ILE A 272 -3.45 -2.85 13.44
CA ILE A 272 -2.66 -3.05 12.20
C ILE A 272 -1.22 -2.59 12.40
N TRP A 273 -1.01 -1.33 12.77
CA TRP A 273 0.33 -0.74 12.85
C TRP A 273 1.07 -1.07 14.14
N GLN A 274 0.38 -1.59 15.17
CA GLN A 274 0.99 -2.16 16.36
C GLN A 274 1.29 -3.66 16.24
N ALA A 275 0.82 -4.32 15.18
CA ALA A 275 1.04 -5.74 14.97
C ALA A 275 2.54 -6.08 15.04
N PRO A 276 2.90 -7.25 15.60
CA PRO A 276 4.29 -7.67 15.66
C PRO A 276 4.89 -7.75 14.25
N GLN A 277 6.19 -7.48 14.17
CA GLN A 277 6.94 -7.65 12.93
C GLN A 277 6.85 -9.11 12.49
N ALA A 278 6.68 -9.34 11.19
CA ALA A 278 6.79 -10.68 10.65
C ALA A 278 8.26 -10.99 10.35
N THR A 279 8.71 -12.13 10.86
CA THR A 279 9.96 -12.78 10.47
C THR A 279 9.77 -13.53 9.16
#